data_AF-A0A1L8EFC4-F1
#
_entry.id   AF-A0A1L8EFC4-F1
#
_cell.length_a   1.000
_cell.length_b   1.000
_cell.length_c   1.000
_cell.angle_alpha   90.00
_cell.angle_beta   90.00
_cell.angle_gamma   90.00
#
_symmetry.space_group_name_H-M   'P 1'
#
loop_
_entity.id
_entity.type
_entity.pdbx_description
1 polymer ?
#
loop_
_entity_poly.entity_id
_entity_poly.type
_entity_poly.pdbx_seq_one_letter_code
_entity_poly.pdbx_strand_id
1 'polypeptide(L)'
;MLRNLIIFSLFVVAIRASGEFTILSTPKSLSFKGNEPLASQYIGDVVYASLGNAVAGDAQWSALTIVDPFNLPKVVVAASLNGVAHSKIAGAGKSYEIQGNSVREALNGVSAQLEADNEPVCDFDFEDFEEGVAAYKSVFGDANIEAVAKTQYLNPELHSADKQFVQTIAYINAMTDNLANMPKSCNFIAVRLSSDSVAKAHGEKSEAMNEALDLYTNAVKKLNTAVQKANNNEALVVSIVNKSEKSRSKRDTPEPNKDYNLAEYYNDDYPVIFNIILWFMVTFGFALLAICYAIGSMDPGRDSIIYRMTSTRMKKDN
;
A
#
# COMPACT_ATOMS: atom_id res chain seq x y z
N MET A 1 -33.72 7.65 32.30
CA MET A 1 -32.44 8.28 31.93
C MET A 1 -31.22 7.38 32.16
N LEU A 2 -31.17 6.54 33.21
CA LEU A 2 -30.04 5.64 33.45
C LEU A 2 -29.83 4.54 32.38
N ARG A 3 -30.91 4.09 31.72
CA ARG A 3 -30.86 3.04 30.68
C ARG A 3 -30.20 3.48 29.36
N ASN A 4 -30.24 4.77 29.04
CA ASN A 4 -29.59 5.31 27.82
C ASN A 4 -28.10 5.60 28.05
N LEU A 5 -27.65 5.70 29.31
CA LEU A 5 -26.26 5.95 29.66
C LEU A 5 -25.41 4.65 29.60
N ILE A 6 -26.03 3.50 29.86
CA ILE A 6 -25.39 2.18 29.73
C ILE A 6 -25.16 1.80 28.26
N ILE A 7 -26.03 2.24 27.34
CA ILE A 7 -25.87 1.97 25.90
C ILE A 7 -24.76 2.85 25.27
N PHE A 8 -24.53 4.05 25.80
CA PHE A 8 -23.43 4.92 25.33
C PHE A 8 -22.04 4.50 25.85
N SER A 9 -21.99 3.77 26.97
CA SER A 9 -20.72 3.24 27.52
C SER A 9 -20.17 2.01 26.78
N LEU A 10 -20.93 1.42 25.85
CA LEU A 10 -20.56 0.18 25.15
C LEU A 10 -19.90 0.40 23.77
N PHE A 11 -19.69 1.66 23.38
CA PHE A 11 -18.99 2.05 22.15
C PHE A 11 -17.61 2.68 22.41
N VAL A 12 -16.86 2.17 23.39
CA VAL A 12 -15.40 2.32 23.33
C VAL A 12 -14.92 1.24 22.38
N VAL A 13 -14.92 1.54 21.08
CA VAL A 13 -14.09 0.78 20.13
C VAL A 13 -12.67 1.02 20.59
N ALA A 14 -12.10 0.06 21.31
CA ALA A 14 -10.68 0.02 21.58
C ALA A 14 -10.00 -0.12 20.22
N ILE A 15 -9.54 1.00 19.66
CA ILE A 15 -8.67 1.01 18.49
C ILE A 15 -7.44 0.24 18.92
N ARG A 16 -7.33 -1.02 18.48
CA ARG A 16 -6.13 -1.80 18.72
C ARG A 16 -5.10 -1.31 17.73
N ALA A 17 -4.07 -0.63 18.23
CA ALA A 17 -2.86 -0.39 17.46
C ALA A 17 -2.33 -1.76 16.99
N SER A 18 -2.27 -1.96 15.68
CA SER A 18 -1.77 -3.18 15.06
C SER A 18 -0.25 -3.14 14.93
N GLY A 19 0.37 -1.97 15.04
CA GLY A 19 1.81 -1.79 14.91
C GLY A 19 2.30 -0.43 15.38
N GLU A 20 3.58 -0.19 15.13
CA GLU A 20 4.29 1.03 15.48
C GLU A 20 5.22 1.45 14.33
N PHE A 21 5.14 2.71 13.93
CA PHE A 21 6.01 3.37 12.96
C PHE A 21 6.95 4.31 13.72
N THR A 22 8.22 3.94 13.86
CA THR A 22 9.23 4.69 14.62
C THR A 22 10.25 5.32 13.70
N ILE A 23 10.47 6.61 13.85
CA ILE A 23 11.49 7.35 13.11
C ILE A 23 12.77 7.38 13.94
N LEU A 24 13.82 6.74 13.41
CA LEU A 24 15.10 6.59 14.08
C LEU A 24 16.04 7.76 13.82
N SER A 25 16.04 8.27 12.60
CA SER A 25 16.85 9.41 12.19
C SER A 25 16.19 10.12 11.03
N THR A 26 16.28 11.44 11.02
CA THR A 26 15.57 12.31 10.08
C THR A 26 16.50 13.40 9.57
N PRO A 27 16.55 13.66 8.25
CA PRO A 27 17.28 14.79 7.71
C PRO A 27 16.64 16.12 8.13
N LYS A 28 17.38 17.22 8.07
CA LYS A 28 16.85 18.56 8.43
C LYS A 28 15.71 19.04 7.51
N SER A 29 15.62 18.48 6.31
CA SER A 29 14.58 18.80 5.32
C SER A 29 13.21 18.24 5.67
N LEU A 30 13.13 17.28 6.59
CA LEU A 30 11.87 16.66 7.00
C LEU A 30 11.59 16.93 8.49
N SER A 31 10.32 17.10 8.82
CA SER A 31 9.86 17.23 10.21
C SER A 31 8.68 16.32 10.46
N PHE A 32 8.75 15.55 11.54
CA PHE A 32 7.68 14.66 11.96
C PHE A 32 7.06 15.16 13.27
N LYS A 33 5.82 15.68 13.19
CA LYS A 33 5.06 16.30 14.30
C LYS A 33 3.74 15.56 14.55
N GLY A 34 3.00 15.94 15.59
CA GLY A 34 1.75 15.26 15.97
C GLY A 34 1.93 13.87 16.59
N ASN A 35 0.83 13.27 17.05
CA ASN A 35 0.76 11.91 17.59
C ASN A 35 -0.40 11.14 16.93
N GLU A 36 -0.82 11.56 15.73
CA GLU A 36 -1.93 10.95 15.03
C GLU A 36 -1.53 9.56 14.51
N PRO A 37 -2.39 8.56 14.68
CA PRO A 37 -2.11 7.22 14.18
C PRO A 37 -1.99 7.24 12.65
N LEU A 38 -1.10 6.40 12.12
CA LEU A 38 -0.83 6.24 10.70
C LEU A 38 -1.57 5.02 10.18
N ALA A 39 -2.47 5.20 9.20
CA ALA A 39 -3.04 4.06 8.50
C ALA A 39 -1.95 3.35 7.68
N SER A 40 -1.87 2.02 7.82
CA SER A 40 -0.85 1.18 7.19
C SER A 40 -0.73 1.35 5.67
N GLN A 41 -1.83 1.64 4.98
CA GLN A 41 -1.85 1.89 3.53
C GLN A 41 -1.09 3.16 3.12
N TYR A 42 -1.01 4.17 3.99
CA TYR A 42 -0.33 5.44 3.71
C TYR A 42 1.15 5.43 4.12
N ILE A 43 1.66 4.33 4.67
CA ILE A 43 3.10 4.21 5.00
C ILE A 43 3.94 4.37 3.73
N GLY A 44 3.49 3.79 2.62
CA GLY A 44 4.15 3.90 1.33
C GLY A 44 4.21 5.36 0.88
N ASP A 45 3.09 6.07 0.96
CA ASP A 45 3.01 7.50 0.63
C ASP A 45 3.95 8.35 1.48
N VAL A 46 4.05 8.07 2.78
CA VAL A 46 4.97 8.80 3.68
C VAL A 46 6.43 8.59 3.26
N VAL A 47 6.82 7.35 2.95
CA VAL A 47 8.18 7.01 2.48
C VAL A 47 8.44 7.65 1.12
N TYR A 48 7.49 7.56 0.19
CA TYR A 48 7.61 8.07 -1.17
C TYR A 48 7.68 9.61 -1.21
N ALA A 49 6.81 10.29 -0.45
CA ALA A 49 6.83 11.74 -0.30
C ALA A 49 8.10 12.24 0.42
N SER A 50 8.68 11.44 1.32
CA SER A 50 9.94 11.80 1.98
C SER A 50 11.11 11.91 0.99
N LEU A 51 11.07 11.19 -0.14
CA LEU A 51 12.02 11.32 -1.24
C LEU A 51 11.74 12.53 -2.15
N GLY A 52 10.64 13.25 -1.93
CA GLY A 52 10.21 14.39 -2.76
C GLY A 52 9.21 14.06 -3.85
N ASN A 53 8.78 12.80 -3.94
CA ASN A 53 7.87 12.39 -5.00
C ASN A 53 6.43 12.79 -4.67
N ALA A 54 5.65 13.06 -5.72
CA ALA A 54 4.23 13.35 -5.58
C ALA A 54 3.46 12.07 -5.27
N VAL A 55 2.63 12.10 -4.23
CA VAL A 55 1.74 10.99 -3.87
C VAL A 55 0.39 11.16 -4.56
N ALA A 56 -0.08 10.10 -5.22
CA ALA A 56 -1.39 10.08 -5.86
C ALA A 56 -2.43 9.61 -4.83
N GLY A 57 -2.90 10.51 -3.97
CA GLY A 57 -3.88 10.15 -2.96
C GLY A 57 -4.38 11.33 -2.12
N ASP A 58 -5.46 11.09 -1.39
CA ASP A 58 -6.02 11.99 -0.40
C ASP A 58 -5.45 11.74 1.01
N ALA A 59 -4.24 11.17 1.10
CA ALA A 59 -3.58 10.82 2.35
C ALA A 59 -3.60 11.99 3.35
N GLN A 60 -4.38 11.84 4.42
CA GLN A 60 -4.66 12.93 5.38
C GLN A 60 -3.69 12.97 6.56
N TRP A 61 -2.60 12.22 6.52
CA TRP A 61 -1.71 12.12 7.68
C TRP A 61 -0.84 13.37 7.82
N SER A 62 -1.15 14.18 8.83
CA SER A 62 -0.60 15.54 9.01
C SER A 62 0.78 15.59 9.69
N ALA A 63 1.32 14.43 10.05
CA ALA A 63 2.53 14.35 10.86
C ALA A 63 3.82 14.63 10.08
N LEU A 64 3.88 14.31 8.78
CA LEU A 64 5.04 14.61 7.93
C LEU A 64 4.94 16.03 7.35
N THR A 65 6.01 16.80 7.49
CA THR A 65 6.16 18.11 6.84
C THR A 65 7.51 18.20 6.15
N ILE A 66 7.51 18.57 4.87
CA ILE A 66 8.72 18.92 4.14
C ILE A 66 9.07 20.37 4.49
N VAL A 67 10.17 20.56 5.22
CA VAL A 67 10.68 21.85 5.66
C VAL A 67 11.55 22.49 4.58
N ASP A 68 12.35 21.68 3.88
CA ASP A 68 13.23 22.13 2.80
C ASP A 68 13.09 21.19 1.59
N PRO A 69 12.34 21.58 0.55
CA PRO A 69 12.12 20.75 -0.63
C PRO A 69 13.34 20.67 -1.55
N PHE A 70 14.38 21.48 -1.34
CA PHE A 70 15.58 21.50 -2.18
C PHE A 70 16.71 20.61 -1.63
N ASN A 71 16.62 20.20 -0.36
CA ASN A 71 17.63 19.38 0.32
C ASN A 71 16.99 18.11 0.93
N LEU A 72 16.12 17.46 0.17
CA LEU A 72 15.46 16.20 0.56
C LEU A 72 16.46 15.05 0.73
N PRO A 73 16.14 14.04 1.54
CA PRO A 73 17.00 12.86 1.69
C PRO A 73 17.16 12.15 0.35
N LYS A 74 18.39 11.78 0.04
CA LYS A 74 18.70 10.92 -1.12
C LYS A 74 18.41 9.45 -0.87
N VAL A 75 18.41 9.05 0.41
CA VAL A 75 18.22 7.67 0.83
C VAL A 75 17.19 7.60 1.95
N VAL A 76 16.17 6.76 1.76
CA VAL A 76 15.22 6.37 2.79
C VAL A 76 15.38 4.87 3.07
N VAL A 77 15.52 4.51 4.34
CA VAL A 77 15.65 3.13 4.79
C VAL A 77 14.46 2.75 5.65
N ALA A 78 13.73 1.71 5.25
CA ALA A 78 12.61 1.16 5.99
C ALA A 78 12.95 -0.26 6.46
N ALA A 79 13.21 -0.41 7.76
CA ALA A 79 13.34 -1.71 8.40
C ALA A 79 11.96 -2.14 8.94
N SER A 80 11.42 -3.25 8.46
CA SER A 80 10.12 -3.75 8.86
C SER A 80 10.19 -5.12 9.54
N LEU A 81 9.54 -5.25 10.69
CA LEU A 81 9.37 -6.51 11.40
C LEU A 81 7.89 -6.85 11.54
N ASN A 82 7.47 -7.91 10.86
CA ASN A 82 6.12 -8.46 10.96
C ASN A 82 6.01 -9.47 12.12
N GLY A 83 4.82 -9.59 12.69
CA GLY A 83 4.49 -10.52 13.77
C GLY A 83 4.46 -9.92 15.18
N VAL A 84 4.75 -8.62 15.32
CA VAL A 84 4.73 -7.90 16.60
C VAL A 84 4.09 -6.53 16.50
N ALA A 85 3.30 -6.18 17.52
CA ALA A 85 2.64 -4.88 17.58
C ALA A 85 3.56 -3.77 18.13
N HIS A 86 4.57 -4.14 18.93
CA HIS A 86 5.45 -3.19 19.60
C HIS A 86 6.90 -3.68 19.52
N SER A 87 7.80 -2.72 19.39
CA SER A 87 9.24 -2.95 19.37
C SER A 87 9.89 -2.41 20.65
N LYS A 88 11.16 -2.78 20.88
CA LYS A 88 12.00 -2.14 21.91
C LYS A 88 12.70 -0.87 21.37
N ILE A 89 12.30 -0.40 20.19
CA ILE A 89 12.90 0.75 19.49
C ILE A 89 12.17 2.06 19.84
N ALA A 90 10.95 2.00 20.39
CA ALA A 90 10.08 3.14 20.70
C ALA A 90 10.74 4.31 21.47
N GLY A 91 11.82 4.07 22.22
CA GLY A 91 12.55 5.10 22.97
C GLY A 91 13.71 5.77 22.20
N ALA A 92 14.05 5.26 21.01
CA ALA A 92 15.17 5.78 20.21
C ALA A 92 14.78 6.97 19.31
N GLY A 93 13.48 7.22 19.15
CA GLY A 93 12.97 8.28 18.30
C GLY A 93 11.47 8.45 18.44
N LYS A 94 10.85 9.15 17.49
CA LYS A 94 9.42 9.44 17.55
C LYS A 94 8.62 8.31 16.92
N SER A 95 7.63 7.80 17.66
CA SER A 95 6.77 6.71 17.23
C SER A 95 5.32 7.15 16.99
N TYR A 96 4.69 6.49 16.03
CA TYR A 96 3.28 6.64 15.68
C TYR A 96 2.62 5.26 15.67
N GLU A 97 1.40 5.16 16.21
CA GLU A 97 0.64 3.92 16.15
C GLU A 97 0.21 3.63 14.72
N ILE A 98 0.33 2.38 14.28
CA ILE A 98 -0.13 1.92 12.97
C ILE A 98 -1.54 1.34 13.11
N GLN A 99 -2.40 1.67 12.15
CA GLN A 99 -3.74 1.09 12.02
C GLN A 99 -3.87 0.28 10.72
N GLY A 100 -4.33 -0.96 10.84
CA GLY A 100 -4.46 -1.89 9.72
C GLY A 100 -3.23 -2.74 9.50
N ASN A 101 -3.17 -3.45 8.38
CA ASN A 101 -2.21 -4.51 8.14
C ASN A 101 -1.59 -4.52 6.74
N SER A 102 -1.71 -3.44 5.98
CA SER A 102 -1.22 -3.35 4.60
C SER A 102 0.21 -2.83 4.49
N VAL A 103 1.04 -3.02 5.51
CA VAL A 103 2.41 -2.50 5.56
C VAL A 103 3.27 -3.09 4.44
N ARG A 104 3.16 -4.41 4.21
CA ARG A 104 3.91 -5.11 3.15
C ARG A 104 3.53 -4.57 1.78
N GLU A 105 2.23 -4.48 1.51
CA GLU A 105 1.69 -3.97 0.25
C GLU A 105 2.07 -2.51 0.02
N ALA A 106 2.04 -1.68 1.07
CA ALA A 106 2.43 -0.27 0.99
C ALA A 106 3.92 -0.11 0.66
N LEU A 107 4.81 -0.90 1.26
CA LEU A 107 6.24 -0.87 0.92
C LEU A 107 6.54 -1.44 -0.47
N ASN A 108 5.83 -2.50 -0.89
CA ASN A 108 5.93 -3.03 -2.25
C ASN A 108 5.50 -1.98 -3.28
N GLY A 109 4.46 -1.19 -2.97
CA GLY A 109 4.02 -0.08 -3.81
C GLY A 109 5.10 0.98 -4.00
N VAL A 110 5.88 1.30 -2.96
CA VAL A 110 7.04 2.21 -3.07
C VAL A 110 8.12 1.63 -3.97
N SER A 111 8.49 0.36 -3.76
CA SER A 111 9.49 -0.31 -4.60
C SER A 111 9.06 -0.29 -6.07
N ALA A 112 7.83 -0.72 -6.36
CA ALA A 112 7.30 -0.78 -7.72
C ALA A 112 7.22 0.59 -8.40
N GLN A 113 6.80 1.63 -7.68
CA GLN A 113 6.70 2.98 -8.22
C GLN A 113 8.08 3.57 -8.52
N LEU A 114 9.04 3.43 -7.61
CA LEU A 114 10.41 3.89 -7.83
C LEU A 114 11.08 3.14 -9.00
N GLU A 115 10.88 1.83 -9.11
CA GLU A 115 11.39 1.05 -10.24
C GLU A 115 10.78 1.48 -11.57
N ALA A 116 9.48 1.77 -11.61
CA ALA A 116 8.81 2.30 -12.80
C ALA A 116 9.39 3.67 -13.22
N ASP A 117 9.81 4.48 -12.25
CA ASP A 117 10.44 5.78 -12.46
C ASP A 117 11.97 5.66 -12.72
N ASN A 118 12.51 4.44 -12.83
CA ASN A 118 13.94 4.12 -12.99
C ASN A 118 14.83 4.60 -11.82
N GLU A 119 14.25 4.77 -10.64
CA GLU A 119 14.99 5.06 -9.42
C GLU A 119 15.53 3.77 -8.78
N PRO A 120 16.77 3.76 -8.25
CA PRO A 120 17.38 2.54 -7.78
C PRO A 120 16.79 2.10 -6.44
N VAL A 121 16.15 0.93 -6.45
CA VAL A 121 15.61 0.26 -5.26
C VAL A 121 16.51 -0.91 -4.85
N CYS A 122 16.62 -1.10 -3.54
CA CYS A 122 17.21 -2.27 -2.91
C CYS A 122 16.21 -2.86 -1.93
N ASP A 123 15.55 -3.94 -2.35
CA ASP A 123 14.50 -4.57 -1.57
C ASP A 123 14.96 -5.93 -1.04
N PHE A 124 15.15 -6.00 0.27
CA PHE A 124 15.60 -7.21 0.98
C PHE A 124 14.43 -7.81 1.74
N ASP A 125 13.68 -8.66 1.05
CA ASP A 125 12.52 -9.35 1.63
C ASP A 125 12.94 -10.64 2.32
N PHE A 126 13.21 -10.62 3.62
CA PHE A 126 13.45 -11.85 4.40
C PHE A 126 12.20 -12.43 5.05
N GLU A 127 10.99 -11.91 4.73
CA GLU A 127 9.77 -12.67 5.03
C GLU A 127 9.72 -13.94 4.18
N ASP A 128 10.17 -13.85 2.92
CA ASP A 128 10.62 -14.99 2.12
C ASP A 128 12.15 -15.08 2.16
N PHE A 129 12.68 -15.97 2.98
CA PHE A 129 14.13 -16.04 3.20
C PHE A 129 14.94 -16.25 1.93
N GLU A 130 14.44 -17.00 0.94
CA GLU A 130 15.18 -17.27 -0.29
C GLU A 130 15.27 -16.01 -1.17
N GLU A 131 14.18 -15.24 -1.25
CA GLU A 131 14.12 -13.97 -1.97
C GLU A 131 15.08 -12.94 -1.34
N GLY A 132 15.07 -12.81 -0.01
CA GLY A 132 15.96 -11.90 0.70
C GLY A 132 17.45 -12.25 0.53
N VAL A 133 17.79 -13.55 0.49
CA VAL A 133 19.16 -14.01 0.21
C VAL A 133 19.56 -13.71 -1.24
N ALA A 134 18.65 -13.89 -2.19
CA ALA A 134 18.91 -13.58 -3.60
C ALA A 134 19.12 -12.06 -3.80
N ALA A 135 18.30 -11.22 -3.16
CA ALA A 135 18.45 -9.77 -3.14
C ALA A 135 19.76 -9.32 -2.48
N TYR A 136 20.15 -9.95 -1.37
CA TYR A 136 21.44 -9.68 -0.73
C TYR A 136 22.59 -9.94 -1.69
N LYS A 137 22.61 -11.11 -2.35
CA LYS A 137 23.67 -11.49 -3.28
C LYS A 137 23.72 -10.61 -4.53
N SER A 138 22.58 -10.15 -5.02
CA SER A 138 22.54 -9.25 -6.19
C SER A 138 23.17 -7.89 -5.88
N VAL A 139 23.08 -7.44 -4.62
CA VAL A 139 23.62 -6.13 -4.19
C VAL A 139 25.04 -6.23 -3.65
N PHE A 140 25.35 -7.20 -2.81
CA PHE A 140 26.63 -7.30 -2.08
C PHE A 140 27.52 -8.45 -2.56
N GLY A 141 27.07 -9.29 -3.50
CA GLY A 141 27.79 -10.47 -3.96
C GLY A 141 27.89 -11.56 -2.88
N ASP A 142 28.96 -12.36 -2.95
CA ASP A 142 29.24 -13.45 -2.00
C ASP A 142 30.02 -12.97 -0.76
N ALA A 143 29.63 -11.82 -0.21
CA ALA A 143 30.22 -11.31 1.02
C ALA A 143 30.07 -12.31 2.18
N ASN A 144 31.08 -12.42 3.03
CA ASN A 144 31.08 -13.35 4.15
C ASN A 144 30.03 -12.93 5.19
N ILE A 145 29.20 -13.88 5.62
CA ILE A 145 28.15 -13.65 6.61
C ILE A 145 28.64 -14.22 7.93
N GLU A 146 28.98 -13.33 8.85
CA GLU A 146 29.38 -13.73 10.20
C GLU A 146 28.19 -14.30 10.97
N ALA A 147 28.42 -15.40 11.69
CA ALA A 147 27.40 -15.97 12.54
C ALA A 147 27.05 -15.00 13.67
N VAL A 148 25.75 -14.86 13.96
CA VAL A 148 25.29 -14.12 15.14
C VAL A 148 25.83 -14.82 16.39
N ALA A 149 26.26 -14.03 17.37
CA ALA A 149 26.70 -14.55 18.66
C ALA A 149 25.65 -15.50 19.25
N LYS A 150 26.14 -16.52 19.99
CA LYS A 150 25.30 -17.58 20.53
C LYS A 150 24.13 -16.99 21.31
N THR A 151 22.92 -17.33 20.87
CA THR A 151 21.65 -16.97 21.52
C THR A 151 21.42 -17.84 22.75
N GLN A 152 20.76 -17.26 23.76
CA GLN A 152 20.46 -17.93 25.01
C GLN A 152 19.14 -18.70 24.95
N TYR A 153 18.12 -18.15 24.29
CA TYR A 153 16.75 -18.69 24.26
C TYR A 153 16.33 -19.19 22.88
N LEU A 154 16.77 -18.52 21.81
CA LEU A 154 16.64 -19.02 20.45
C LEU A 154 17.61 -20.18 20.24
N ASN A 155 17.13 -21.30 19.70
CA ASN A 155 17.94 -22.48 19.44
C ASN A 155 17.91 -22.88 17.95
N PRO A 156 18.87 -22.38 17.15
CA PRO A 156 18.99 -22.69 15.72
C PRO A 156 19.20 -24.17 15.38
N GLU A 157 19.68 -24.99 16.32
CA GLU A 157 19.91 -26.42 16.09
C GLU A 157 18.62 -27.23 16.23
N LEU A 158 17.70 -26.77 17.08
CA LEU A 158 16.48 -27.50 17.43
C LEU A 158 15.26 -27.01 16.66
N HIS A 159 15.16 -25.70 16.39
CA HIS A 159 14.01 -25.08 15.75
C HIS A 159 14.41 -24.40 14.43
N SER A 160 13.78 -24.82 13.33
CA SER A 160 13.99 -24.22 12.01
C SER A 160 13.58 -22.74 11.97
N ALA A 161 12.54 -22.36 12.72
CA ALA A 161 12.11 -20.97 12.87
C ALA A 161 13.21 -20.08 13.48
N ASP A 162 13.83 -20.55 14.56
CA ASP A 162 14.93 -19.84 15.25
C ASP A 162 16.15 -19.75 14.33
N LYS A 163 16.47 -20.83 13.62
CA LYS A 163 17.56 -20.86 12.64
C LYS A 163 17.37 -19.81 11.57
N GLN A 164 16.19 -19.76 10.94
CA GLN A 164 15.89 -18.81 9.89
C GLN A 164 15.96 -17.37 10.42
N PHE A 165 15.36 -17.09 11.58
CA PHE A 165 15.39 -15.75 12.17
C PHE A 165 16.81 -15.29 12.50
N VAL A 166 17.62 -16.14 13.14
CA VAL A 166 19.01 -15.83 13.47
C VAL A 166 19.86 -15.65 12.20
N GLN A 167 19.62 -16.44 11.16
CA GLN A 167 20.28 -16.26 9.86
C GLN A 167 19.88 -14.92 9.21
N THR A 168 18.60 -14.55 9.21
CA THR A 168 18.16 -13.24 8.72
C THR A 168 18.87 -12.09 9.44
N ILE A 169 18.99 -12.15 10.77
CA ILE A 169 19.75 -11.15 11.54
C ILE A 169 21.23 -11.13 11.13
N ALA A 170 21.84 -12.28 10.82
CA ALA A 170 23.20 -12.36 10.31
C ALA A 170 23.35 -11.60 8.97
N TYR A 171 22.41 -11.79 8.04
CA TYR A 171 22.39 -11.06 6.77
C TYR A 171 22.23 -9.55 6.96
N ILE A 172 21.39 -9.10 7.89
CA ILE A 172 21.20 -7.68 8.18
C ILE A 172 22.47 -7.06 8.78
N ASN A 173 23.17 -7.78 9.67
CA ASN A 173 24.45 -7.33 10.19
C ASN A 173 25.50 -7.25 9.07
N ALA A 174 25.61 -8.29 8.23
CA ALA A 174 26.53 -8.30 7.10
C ALA A 174 26.23 -7.20 6.08
N MET A 175 24.95 -6.89 5.84
CA MET A 175 24.52 -5.74 5.03
C MET A 175 25.00 -4.42 5.65
N THR A 176 24.83 -4.27 6.96
CA THR A 176 25.24 -3.07 7.69
C THR A 176 26.76 -2.84 7.57
N ASP A 177 27.54 -3.90 7.71
CA ASP A 177 29.01 -3.84 7.65
C ASP A 177 29.52 -3.54 6.22
N ASN A 178 28.81 -4.02 5.20
CA ASN A 178 29.17 -3.82 3.79
C ASN A 178 28.50 -2.60 3.15
N LEU A 179 27.66 -1.86 3.87
CA LEU A 179 26.90 -0.72 3.34
C LEU A 179 27.79 0.36 2.73
N ALA A 180 28.98 0.59 3.29
CA ALA A 180 29.93 1.58 2.77
C ALA A 180 30.54 1.20 1.41
N ASN A 181 30.59 -0.10 1.11
CA ASN A 181 31.19 -0.66 -0.10
C ASN A 181 30.14 -1.10 -1.12
N MET A 182 28.92 -0.58 -0.99
CA MET A 182 27.80 -0.97 -1.82
C MET A 182 28.05 -0.55 -3.29
N PRO A 183 28.04 -1.50 -4.25
CA PRO A 183 28.35 -1.20 -5.64
C PRO A 183 27.21 -0.43 -6.35
N LYS A 184 25.97 -0.57 -5.86
CA LYS A 184 24.77 0.10 -6.37
C LYS A 184 24.23 1.04 -5.30
N SER A 185 24.23 2.35 -5.53
CA SER A 185 23.52 3.29 -4.65
C SER A 185 22.01 3.13 -4.83
N CYS A 186 21.28 2.96 -3.73
CA CYS A 186 19.82 2.82 -3.73
C CYS A 186 19.18 4.00 -3.00
N ASN A 187 18.15 4.60 -3.61
CA ASN A 187 17.39 5.70 -3.01
C ASN A 187 16.41 5.17 -1.95
N PHE A 188 15.92 3.95 -2.14
CA PHE A 188 15.09 3.27 -1.18
C PHE A 188 15.67 1.91 -0.82
N ILE A 189 15.84 1.68 0.48
CA ILE A 189 16.31 0.41 1.04
C ILE A 189 15.21 -0.14 1.94
N ALA A 190 14.54 -1.20 1.50
CA ALA A 190 13.58 -1.94 2.30
C ALA A 190 14.25 -3.17 2.89
N VAL A 191 14.16 -3.35 4.22
CA VAL A 191 14.61 -4.56 4.90
C VAL A 191 13.42 -5.14 5.63
N ARG A 192 12.82 -6.20 5.09
CA ARG A 192 11.62 -6.84 5.66
C ARG A 192 11.99 -8.16 6.31
N LEU A 193 11.43 -8.44 7.48
CA LEU A 193 11.56 -9.74 8.12
C LEU A 193 10.32 -10.07 8.96
N SER A 194 10.13 -11.35 9.25
CA SER A 194 9.02 -11.84 10.06
C SER A 194 9.50 -12.55 11.33
N SER A 195 8.83 -12.26 12.44
CA SER A 195 8.95 -12.97 13.70
C SER A 195 7.80 -13.95 13.98
N ASP A 196 6.84 -14.08 13.06
CA ASP A 196 5.67 -14.95 13.26
C ASP A 196 6.05 -16.40 13.51
N SER A 197 7.10 -16.89 12.84
CA SER A 197 7.57 -18.27 13.00
C SER A 197 8.14 -18.50 14.40
N VAL A 198 8.85 -17.52 14.96
CA VAL A 198 9.38 -17.55 16.34
C VAL A 198 8.22 -17.46 17.34
N ALA A 199 7.27 -16.55 17.10
CA ALA A 199 6.08 -16.39 17.93
C ALA A 199 5.20 -17.66 17.95
N LYS A 200 5.10 -18.38 16.82
CA LYS A 200 4.39 -19.67 16.75
C LYS A 200 5.13 -20.80 17.45
N ALA A 201 6.46 -20.81 17.42
CA ALA A 201 7.28 -21.85 18.04
C ALA A 201 7.33 -21.72 19.57
N HIS A 202 7.52 -20.50 20.08
CA HIS A 202 7.78 -20.25 21.51
C HIS A 202 6.65 -19.51 22.23
N GLY A 203 5.77 -18.84 21.50
CA GLY A 203 4.72 -17.97 22.03
C GLY A 203 5.11 -16.48 22.01
N GLU A 204 4.12 -15.60 21.85
CA GLU A 204 4.30 -14.15 21.70
C GLU A 204 4.96 -13.46 22.91
N LYS A 205 4.81 -14.03 24.11
CA LYS A 205 5.33 -13.48 25.37
C LYS A 205 6.50 -14.28 25.95
N SER A 206 7.14 -15.11 25.13
CA SER A 206 8.27 -15.95 25.54
C SER A 206 9.57 -15.16 25.64
N GLU A 207 10.53 -15.66 26.42
CA GLU A 207 11.88 -15.09 26.48
C GLU A 207 12.63 -15.21 25.14
N ALA A 208 12.35 -16.26 24.35
CA ALA A 208 12.89 -16.40 22.99
C ALA A 208 12.40 -15.27 22.08
N MET A 209 11.12 -14.89 22.19
CA MET A 209 10.57 -13.76 21.45
C MET A 209 11.15 -12.42 21.95
N ASN A 210 11.37 -12.30 23.26
CA ASN A 210 12.01 -11.15 23.88
C ASN A 210 13.45 -10.95 23.37
N GLU A 211 14.22 -12.04 23.26
CA GLU A 211 15.56 -12.08 22.68
C GLU A 211 15.55 -11.76 21.18
N ALA A 212 14.57 -12.29 20.42
CA ALA A 212 14.39 -11.96 19.00
C ALA A 212 14.18 -10.46 18.78
N LEU A 213 13.38 -9.82 19.63
CA LEU A 213 13.19 -8.36 19.62
C LEU A 213 14.46 -7.59 19.97
N ASP A 214 15.29 -8.09 20.88
CA ASP A 214 16.59 -7.49 21.20
C ASP A 214 17.56 -7.59 20.02
N LEU A 215 17.62 -8.73 19.35
CA LEU A 215 18.43 -8.93 18.14
C LEU A 215 18.01 -7.98 17.02
N TYR A 216 16.70 -7.88 16.74
CA TYR A 216 16.16 -6.93 15.76
C TYR A 216 16.51 -5.49 16.14
N THR A 217 16.27 -5.10 17.39
CA THR A 217 16.55 -3.75 17.88
C THR A 217 18.02 -3.37 17.74
N ASN A 218 18.93 -4.30 18.07
CA ASN A 218 20.36 -4.08 17.94
C ASN A 218 20.80 -4.00 16.48
N ALA A 219 20.28 -4.88 15.61
CA ALA A 219 20.56 -4.86 14.18
C ALA A 219 20.10 -3.53 13.54
N VAL A 220 18.88 -3.09 13.83
CA VAL A 220 18.34 -1.83 13.29
C VAL A 220 19.09 -0.60 13.83
N LYS A 221 19.53 -0.60 15.09
CA LYS A 221 20.38 0.49 15.63
C LYS A 221 21.74 0.57 14.94
N LYS A 222 22.36 -0.58 14.69
CA LYS A 222 23.62 -0.66 13.92
C LYS A 222 23.40 -0.17 12.49
N LEU A 223 22.34 -0.64 11.83
CA LEU A 223 21.95 -0.22 10.49
C LEU A 223 21.76 1.29 10.42
N ASN A 224 20.99 1.87 11.35
CA ASN A 224 20.80 3.32 11.44
C ASN A 224 22.14 4.07 11.53
N THR A 225 23.03 3.64 12.42
CA THR A 225 24.35 4.28 12.59
C THR A 225 25.20 4.21 11.31
N ALA A 226 25.19 3.06 10.61
CA ALA A 226 25.93 2.88 9.37
C ALA A 226 25.35 3.73 8.23
N VAL A 227 24.02 3.75 8.09
CA VAL A 227 23.31 4.54 7.06
C VAL A 227 23.55 6.03 7.26
N GLN A 228 23.44 6.53 8.49
CA GLN A 228 23.70 7.94 8.79
C GLN A 228 25.15 8.32 8.48
N LYS A 229 26.12 7.46 8.82
CA LYS A 229 27.53 7.67 8.51
C LYS A 229 27.80 7.67 6.99
N ALA A 230 27.16 6.78 6.24
CA ALA A 230 27.31 6.69 4.79
C ALA A 230 26.70 7.90 4.05
N ASN A 231 25.66 8.51 4.62
CA ASN A 231 24.88 9.58 3.99
C ASN A 231 24.99 10.93 4.71
N ASN A 232 26.08 11.20 5.44
CA ASN A 232 26.33 12.48 6.14
C ASN A 232 25.18 12.99 7.02
N ASN A 233 24.45 12.09 7.67
CA ASN A 233 23.25 12.36 8.46
C ASN A 233 22.06 12.96 7.69
N GLU A 234 22.00 12.75 6.37
CA GLU A 234 20.93 13.23 5.50
C GLU A 234 19.97 12.11 5.04
N ALA A 235 20.07 10.91 5.62
CA ALA A 235 19.15 9.81 5.34
C ALA A 235 17.97 9.78 6.32
N LEU A 236 16.80 9.38 5.84
CA LEU A 236 15.66 9.04 6.69
C LEU A 236 15.73 7.54 7.01
N VAL A 237 15.67 7.18 8.30
CA VAL A 237 15.65 5.79 8.73
C VAL A 237 14.43 5.57 9.60
N VAL A 238 13.60 4.60 9.22
CA VAL A 238 12.37 4.24 9.91
C VAL A 238 12.35 2.75 10.26
N SER A 239 11.82 2.44 11.43
CA SER A 239 11.53 1.09 11.90
C SER A 239 10.02 0.92 11.95
N ILE A 240 9.52 -0.16 11.36
CA ILE A 240 8.09 -0.41 11.21
C ILE A 240 7.81 -1.78 11.79
N VAL A 241 7.09 -1.85 12.89
CA VAL A 241 6.62 -3.12 13.44
C VAL A 241 5.13 -3.25 13.25
N ASN A 242 4.68 -4.41 12.79
CA ASN A 242 3.26 -4.65 12.57
C ASN A 242 2.89 -6.08 12.94
N LYS A 243 1.78 -6.22 13.64
CA LYS A 243 1.13 -7.48 13.92
C LYS A 243 0.06 -7.69 12.86
N SER A 244 0.38 -8.51 11.86
CA SER A 244 -0.64 -9.02 10.94
C SER A 244 -1.53 -10.04 11.68
N GLU A 245 -2.58 -9.57 12.35
CA GLU A 245 -3.70 -10.47 12.67
C GLU A 245 -4.25 -10.93 11.32
N LYS A 246 -4.09 -12.23 11.00
CA LYS A 246 -4.45 -12.87 9.72
C LYS A 246 -5.69 -12.26 9.07
N SER A 247 -5.52 -11.17 8.33
CA SER A 247 -6.37 -10.89 7.21
C SER A 247 -5.95 -11.89 6.16
N ARG A 248 -6.94 -12.49 5.49
CA ARG A 248 -6.66 -13.18 4.24
C ARG A 248 -6.06 -12.14 3.29
N SER A 249 -4.74 -12.02 3.28
CA SER A 249 -4.04 -11.51 2.12
C SER A 249 -4.53 -12.40 0.97
N LYS A 250 -5.15 -11.79 -0.05
CA LYS A 250 -5.39 -12.50 -1.30
C LYS A 250 -4.01 -13.00 -1.69
N ARG A 251 -3.83 -14.32 -1.72
CA ARG A 251 -2.58 -14.88 -2.24
C ARG A 251 -2.45 -14.34 -3.65
N ASP A 252 -1.45 -13.51 -3.89
CA ASP A 252 -0.95 -13.37 -5.25
C ASP A 252 -0.42 -14.75 -5.62
N THR A 253 -1.19 -15.43 -6.45
CA THR A 253 -0.78 -16.70 -7.04
C THR A 253 0.27 -16.40 -8.10
N PRO A 254 1.42 -17.08 -8.10
CA PRO A 254 2.38 -16.97 -9.18
C PRO A 254 1.68 -17.34 -10.48
N GLU A 255 1.71 -16.42 -11.44
CA GLU A 255 1.06 -16.47 -12.76
C GLU A 255 1.01 -17.90 -13.36
N PRO A 256 -0.14 -18.59 -13.30
CA PRO A 256 -0.35 -19.79 -14.07
C PRO A 256 -1.18 -19.42 -15.30
N ASN A 257 -0.54 -19.50 -16.46
CA ASN A 257 -1.14 -19.41 -17.79
C ASN A 257 -2.32 -20.39 -17.93
N LYS A 258 -3.54 -19.98 -17.56
CA LYS A 258 -4.81 -20.66 -17.81
C LYS A 258 -5.96 -19.66 -17.85
N ASP A 259 -6.69 -19.68 -18.97
CA ASP A 259 -8.01 -19.07 -19.13
C ASP A 259 -8.97 -19.63 -18.06
N TYR A 260 -9.34 -18.78 -17.11
CA TYR A 260 -10.49 -19.04 -16.25
C TYR A 260 -11.71 -18.35 -16.84
N ASN A 261 -12.91 -18.89 -16.60
CA ASN A 261 -14.19 -18.25 -16.90
C ASN A 261 -14.43 -17.09 -15.91
N LEU A 262 -13.61 -16.05 -15.96
CA LEU A 262 -13.82 -14.83 -15.18
C LEU A 262 -15.11 -14.14 -15.65
N ALA A 263 -15.77 -13.47 -14.72
CA ALA A 263 -16.87 -12.58 -15.08
C ALA A 263 -16.35 -11.46 -15.98
N GLU A 264 -17.17 -11.06 -16.95
CA GLU A 264 -16.84 -9.94 -17.82
C GLU A 264 -16.77 -8.66 -16.98
N TYR A 265 -15.67 -7.91 -17.12
CA TYR A 265 -15.47 -6.68 -16.38
C TYR A 265 -16.32 -5.57 -17.01
N TYR A 266 -17.33 -5.10 -16.28
CA TYR A 266 -18.07 -3.90 -16.64
C TYR A 266 -17.31 -2.67 -16.16
N ASN A 267 -17.33 -1.61 -16.96
CA ASN A 267 -16.80 -0.30 -16.57
C ASN A 267 -17.67 0.28 -15.44
N ASP A 268 -17.05 0.93 -14.45
CA ASP A 268 -17.73 1.66 -13.37
C ASP A 268 -18.69 2.74 -13.89
N ASP A 269 -18.44 3.28 -15.09
CA ASP A 269 -19.31 4.24 -15.78
C ASP A 269 -20.51 3.60 -16.50
N TYR A 270 -20.59 2.27 -16.57
CA TYR A 270 -21.71 1.55 -17.21
C TYR A 270 -23.11 2.06 -16.83
N PRO A 271 -23.45 2.28 -15.54
CA PRO A 271 -24.77 2.82 -15.17
C PRO A 271 -25.03 4.21 -15.73
N VAL A 272 -24.00 5.04 -15.89
CA VAL A 272 -24.14 6.41 -16.44
C VAL A 272 -24.39 6.33 -17.95
N ILE A 273 -23.55 5.58 -18.67
CA ILE A 273 -23.64 5.43 -20.12
C ILE A 273 -24.97 4.78 -20.52
N PHE A 274 -25.38 3.73 -19.80
CA PHE A 274 -26.65 3.04 -20.05
C PHE A 274 -27.85 4.00 -19.97
N ASN A 275 -27.89 4.85 -18.93
CA ASN A 275 -28.99 5.80 -18.76
C ASN A 275 -29.03 6.86 -19.86
N ILE A 276 -27.87 7.37 -20.30
CA ILE A 276 -27.80 8.35 -21.39
C ILE A 276 -28.37 7.74 -22.68
N ILE A 277 -27.92 6.53 -23.05
CA ILE A 277 -28.36 5.85 -24.28
C ILE A 277 -29.85 5.50 -24.20
N LEU A 278 -30.33 5.00 -23.06
CA LEU A 278 -31.73 4.61 -22.89
C LEU A 278 -32.67 5.80 -23.10
N TRP A 279 -32.44 6.92 -22.42
CA TRP A 279 -33.32 8.09 -22.51
C TRP A 279 -33.18 8.81 -23.85
N PHE A 280 -31.98 8.81 -24.44
CA PHE A 280 -31.79 9.29 -25.80
C PHE A 280 -32.63 8.49 -26.81
N MET A 281 -32.63 7.15 -26.74
CA MET A 281 -33.41 6.31 -27.66
C MET A 281 -34.92 6.48 -27.48
N VAL A 282 -35.40 6.61 -26.24
CA VAL A 282 -36.82 6.86 -25.96
C VAL A 282 -37.26 8.20 -26.55
N THR A 283 -36.53 9.27 -26.28
CA THR A 283 -36.86 10.61 -26.81
C THR A 283 -36.78 10.66 -28.33
N PHE A 284 -35.74 10.05 -28.92
CA PHE A 284 -35.57 9.96 -30.36
C PHE A 284 -36.72 9.17 -31.02
N GLY A 285 -37.17 8.07 -30.40
CA GLY A 285 -38.30 7.28 -30.88
C GLY A 285 -39.61 8.06 -30.94
N PHE A 286 -39.93 8.83 -29.89
CA PHE A 286 -41.12 9.69 -29.88
C PHE A 286 -41.02 10.84 -30.89
N ALA A 287 -39.84 11.42 -31.06
CA ALA A 287 -39.62 12.46 -32.07
C ALA A 287 -39.88 11.93 -33.48
N LEU A 288 -39.39 10.72 -33.80
CA LEU A 288 -39.58 10.10 -35.10
C LEU A 288 -41.07 9.79 -35.35
N LEU A 289 -41.78 9.26 -34.34
CA LEU A 289 -43.23 9.04 -34.40
C LEU A 289 -44.01 10.34 -34.66
N ALA A 290 -43.64 11.43 -33.98
CA ALA A 290 -44.28 12.72 -34.17
C ALA A 290 -44.07 13.25 -35.60
N ILE A 291 -42.87 13.11 -36.16
CA ILE A 291 -42.56 13.49 -37.55
C ILE A 291 -43.37 12.65 -38.55
N CYS A 292 -43.45 11.33 -38.34
CA CYS A 292 -44.25 10.45 -39.20
C CYS A 292 -45.74 10.83 -39.17
N TYR A 293 -46.28 11.11 -37.98
CA TYR A 293 -47.66 11.58 -37.85
C TYR A 293 -47.87 12.92 -38.55
N ALA A 294 -46.96 13.88 -38.33
CA ALA A 294 -47.04 15.19 -38.95
C ALA A 294 -47.09 15.08 -40.48
N ILE A 295 -46.16 14.35 -41.09
CA ILE A 295 -46.12 14.11 -42.55
C ILE A 295 -47.38 13.38 -43.02
N GLY A 296 -47.81 12.33 -42.31
CA GLY A 296 -49.02 11.57 -42.66
C GLY A 296 -50.31 12.40 -42.58
N SER A 297 -50.34 13.43 -41.73
CA SER A 297 -51.46 14.35 -41.57
C SER A 297 -51.33 15.66 -42.38
N MET A 298 -50.31 15.80 -43.22
CA MET A 298 -50.18 17.00 -44.07
C MET A 298 -51.35 17.05 -45.06
N ASP A 299 -52.15 18.11 -44.98
CA ASP A 299 -53.21 18.38 -45.95
C ASP A 299 -52.56 18.69 -47.31
N PRO A 300 -52.83 17.89 -48.37
CA PRO A 300 -52.22 18.09 -49.68
C PRO A 300 -52.70 19.36 -50.40
N GLY A 301 -53.59 20.15 -49.79
CA GLY A 301 -54.12 21.38 -50.36
C GLY A 301 -55.19 21.06 -51.41
N ARG A 302 -56.43 21.47 -51.13
CA ARG A 302 -57.59 21.14 -51.99
C ARG A 302 -57.74 21.98 -53.26
N ASP A 303 -56.71 22.72 -53.68
CA ASP A 303 -56.79 23.62 -54.83
C ASP A 303 -56.42 22.97 -56.18
N SER A 304 -56.06 21.68 -56.18
CA SER A 304 -55.66 20.94 -57.37
C SER A 304 -56.82 20.18 -58.05
N ILE A 305 -56.64 19.87 -59.34
CA ILE A 305 -57.67 19.39 -60.29
C ILE A 305 -58.42 18.12 -59.85
N ILE A 306 -57.84 17.35 -58.92
CA ILE A 306 -58.37 16.10 -58.37
C ILE A 306 -59.66 16.35 -57.54
N TYR A 307 -59.78 17.50 -56.88
CA TYR A 307 -60.98 17.84 -56.09
C TYR A 307 -62.11 18.47 -56.92
N ARG A 308 -61.84 18.88 -58.18
CA ARG A 308 -62.89 19.30 -59.13
C ARG A 308 -63.62 18.11 -59.76
N MET A 309 -62.99 16.94 -59.80
CA MET A 309 -63.56 15.70 -60.37
C MET A 309 -64.57 14.99 -59.46
N THR A 310 -64.59 15.28 -58.15
CA THR A 310 -65.37 14.55 -57.14
C THR A 310 -66.65 15.25 -56.68
N SER A 311 -66.95 16.46 -57.16
CA SER A 311 -68.21 17.15 -56.87
C SER A 311 -69.17 17.10 -58.07
N THR A 312 -69.71 15.92 -58.37
CA THR A 312 -70.95 15.85 -59.16
C THR A 312 -72.11 16.29 -58.27
N ARG A 313 -72.26 17.60 -58.09
CA ARG A 313 -73.46 18.18 -57.46
C ARG A 313 -74.66 17.83 -58.34
N MET A 314 -75.45 16.81 -57.97
CA MET A 314 -76.75 16.57 -58.59
C MET A 314 -77.60 17.83 -58.38
N LYS A 315 -77.93 18.52 -59.47
CA LYS A 315 -78.98 19.55 -59.47
C LYS A 315 -80.27 18.86 -59.07
N LYS A 316 -80.87 19.33 -57.97
CA LYS A 316 -82.26 19.00 -57.63
C LYS A 316 -83.11 20.08 -58.29
N ASP A 317 -83.79 19.71 -59.36
CA ASP A 317 -84.80 20.58 -59.98
C ASP A 317 -86.09 20.45 -59.16
N ASN A 318 -86.42 21.53 -58.45
CA ASN A 318 -87.77 22.08 -58.23
C ASN A 318 -87.68 23.26 -57.27
#